data_AF-A0A0F8YNI2-F1
#
_entry.id   AF-A0A0F8YNI2-F1
#
_cell.length_a   1.000
_cell.length_b   1.000
_cell.length_c   1.000
_cell.angle_alpha   90.00
_cell.angle_beta   90.00
_cell.angle_gamma   90.00
#
_symmetry.space_group_name_H-M   'P 1'
#
loop_
_entity.id
_entity.type
_entity.pdbx_description
1 polymer ?
#
loop_
_entity_poly.entity_id
_entity_poly.type
_entity_poly.pdbx_seq_one_letter_code
_entity_poly.pdbx_strand_id
1 'polypeptide(L)'
;MTEPKLAYIWHMYHNQLITATFYSRPIQKRREVIKERKPASEHKPRLRLLKRIKGKIPAYITKKVLTDYVGGMRFNFNSQKSIIALHKKECKNCPWD
;
A
#
# COMPACT_ATOMS: atom_id res chain seq x y z
N MET A 1 -3.78 -1.72 -24.75
CA MET A 1 -3.10 -1.53 -23.45
C MET A 1 -4.19 -1.41 -22.38
N THR A 2 -4.17 -2.23 -21.33
CA THR A 2 -5.20 -2.16 -20.28
C THR A 2 -5.02 -0.87 -19.49
N GLU A 3 -6.09 -0.12 -19.27
CA GLU A 3 -6.02 1.11 -18.51
C GLU A 3 -5.52 0.86 -17.07
N PRO A 4 -4.68 1.76 -16.55
CA PRO A 4 -4.15 1.67 -15.21
C PRO A 4 -5.28 1.77 -14.15
N LYS A 5 -5.60 0.65 -13.49
CA LYS A 5 -6.66 0.58 -12.47
C LYS A 5 -6.12 0.91 -11.08
N LEU A 6 -6.86 1.74 -10.34
CA LEU A 6 -6.57 2.05 -8.95
C LEU A 6 -6.50 0.76 -8.10
N ALA A 7 -5.38 0.59 -7.41
CA ALA A 7 -5.12 -0.47 -6.45
C ALA A 7 -4.63 0.13 -5.14
N TYR A 8 -5.05 -0.48 -4.03
CA TYR A 8 -4.54 -0.16 -2.70
C TYR A 8 -3.67 -1.30 -2.19
N ILE A 9 -2.52 -0.93 -1.62
CA ILE A 9 -1.49 -1.87 -1.19
C ILE A 9 -1.07 -1.52 0.23
N TRP A 10 -1.06 -2.52 1.12
CA TRP A 10 -0.46 -2.43 2.43
C TRP A 10 1.06 -2.36 2.31
N HIS A 11 1.67 -1.45 3.06
CA HIS A 11 3.12 -1.39 3.30
C HIS A 11 3.98 -1.37 2.03
N MET A 12 3.50 -0.74 0.96
CA MET A 12 4.32 -0.49 -0.23
C MET A 12 5.60 0.27 0.17
N TYR A 13 5.48 1.21 1.10
CA TYR A 13 6.57 1.96 1.71
C TYR A 13 6.51 1.79 3.24
N HIS A 14 7.68 1.77 3.91
CA HIS A 14 7.76 1.52 5.36
C HIS A 14 7.04 2.56 6.23
N ASN A 15 7.00 3.80 5.75
CA ASN A 15 6.40 4.92 6.45
C ASN A 15 4.92 5.13 6.09
N GLN A 16 4.30 4.19 5.38
CA GLN A 16 2.93 4.31 4.92
C GLN A 16 2.19 2.99 5.11
N LEU A 17 1.09 3.05 5.86
CA LEU A 17 0.24 1.88 6.04
C LEU A 17 -0.35 1.43 4.72
N ILE A 18 -0.89 2.37 3.94
CA ILE A 18 -1.58 2.14 2.67
C ILE A 18 -0.97 3.00 1.57
N THR A 19 -0.92 2.47 0.35
CA THR A 19 -0.55 3.20 -0.85
C THR A 19 -1.57 2.95 -1.93
N ALA A 20 -2.14 4.03 -2.48
CA ALA A 20 -2.91 4.02 -3.70
C ALA A 20 -1.98 4.13 -4.92
N THR A 21 -2.21 3.32 -5.94
CA THR A 21 -1.40 3.32 -7.17
C THR A 21 -2.24 2.88 -8.36
N PHE A 22 -1.89 3.37 -9.54
CA PHE A 22 -2.57 3.05 -10.80
C PHE A 22 -1.74 2.10 -11.69
N TYR A 23 -0.54 1.68 -11.29
CA TYR A 23 0.31 0.86 -12.16
C TYR A 23 -0.28 -0.53 -12.44
N SER A 24 0.09 -1.12 -13.59
CA SER A 24 -0.38 -2.45 -14.00
C SER A 24 0.20 -3.60 -13.15
N ARG A 25 1.37 -3.42 -12.51
CA ARG A 25 2.03 -4.45 -11.67
C ARG A 25 2.80 -3.90 -10.45
N PRO A 26 2.17 -3.11 -9.57
CA PRO A 26 2.86 -2.36 -8.52
C PRO A 26 3.57 -3.24 -7.50
N ILE A 27 2.98 -4.38 -7.12
CA ILE A 27 3.60 -5.31 -6.16
C ILE A 27 4.83 -5.97 -6.76
N GLN A 28 4.77 -6.46 -8.01
CA GLN A 28 5.91 -7.13 -8.63
C GLN A 28 7.11 -6.18 -8.74
N LYS A 29 6.90 -4.99 -9.31
CA LYS A 29 7.95 -3.95 -9.40
C LYS A 29 8.51 -3.60 -8.02
N ARG A 30 7.64 -3.53 -7.00
CA ARG A 30 8.09 -3.23 -5.64
C ARG A 30 8.90 -4.36 -5.02
N ARG A 31 8.56 -5.63 -5.30
CA ARG A 31 9.37 -6.80 -4.88
C ARG A 31 10.77 -6.76 -5.48
N GLU A 32 10.88 -6.41 -6.76
CA GLU A 32 12.17 -6.25 -7.46
C GLU A 32 13.01 -5.16 -6.76
N VAL A 33 12.43 -3.97 -6.54
CA VAL A 33 13.12 -2.87 -5.84
C VAL A 33 13.53 -3.23 -4.41
N ILE A 34 12.71 -4.00 -3.68
CA ILE A 34 13.06 -4.46 -2.33
C ILE A 34 14.32 -5.33 -2.38
N LYS A 35 14.39 -6.28 -3.31
CA LYS A 35 15.52 -7.19 -3.45
C LYS A 35 16.80 -6.48 -3.92
N GLU A 36 16.67 -5.52 -4.83
CA GLU A 36 17.80 -4.79 -5.43
C GLU A 36 18.40 -3.76 -4.47
N ARG A 37 17.56 -3.03 -3.70
CA ARG A 37 17.98 -1.77 -3.05
C ARG A 37 17.86 -1.73 -1.54
N LYS A 38 17.25 -2.73 -0.90
CA LYS A 38 17.02 -2.72 0.55
C LYS A 38 17.99 -3.66 1.27
N PRO A 39 18.33 -3.38 2.55
CA PRO A 39 19.14 -4.29 3.34
C PRO A 39 18.50 -5.68 3.39
N ALA A 40 19.32 -6.74 3.29
CA ALA A 40 18.84 -8.13 3.28
C ALA A 40 18.01 -8.48 4.53
N SER A 41 18.37 -7.91 5.69
CA SER A 41 17.63 -8.03 6.95
C SER A 41 16.19 -7.52 6.86
N GLU A 42 15.90 -6.59 5.96
CA GLU A 42 14.56 -6.02 5.75
C GLU A 42 13.73 -6.77 4.71
N HIS A 43 14.33 -7.66 3.90
CA HIS A 43 13.61 -8.29 2.79
C HIS A 43 12.44 -9.13 3.27
N LYS A 44 12.67 -10.02 4.26
CA LYS A 44 11.64 -10.92 4.78
C LYS A 44 10.41 -10.15 5.31
N PRO A 45 10.53 -9.16 6.22
CA PRO A 45 9.37 -8.40 6.67
C PRO A 45 8.73 -7.59 5.53
N ARG A 46 9.51 -6.92 4.67
CA ARG A 46 9.00 -6.17 3.51
C ARG A 46 8.15 -7.00 2.56
N LEU A 47 8.65 -8.16 2.15
CA LEU A 47 7.97 -9.01 1.18
C LEU A 47 6.72 -9.67 1.76
N ARG A 48 6.72 -9.97 3.07
CA ARG A 48 5.55 -10.49 3.79
C ARG A 48 4.43 -9.46 3.91
N LEU A 49 4.79 -8.20 4.16
CA LEU A 49 3.84 -7.12 4.44
C LEU A 49 3.32 -6.42 3.18
N LEU A 50 4.02 -6.54 2.06
CA LEU A 50 3.62 -6.03 0.75
C LEU A 50 2.49 -6.87 0.14
N LYS A 51 1.23 -6.44 0.33
CA LYS A 51 0.03 -7.14 -0.15
C LYS A 51 -1.05 -6.17 -0.58
N ARG A 52 -1.90 -6.59 -1.52
CA ARG A 52 -3.11 -5.83 -1.87
C ARG A 52 -4.09 -5.85 -0.71
N ILE A 53 -4.80 -4.74 -0.54
CA ILE A 53 -5.94 -4.66 0.36
C ILE A 53 -7.09 -5.47 -0.24
N LYS A 54 -7.74 -6.31 0.57
CA LYS A 54 -8.87 -7.13 0.11
C LYS A 54 -10.22 -6.53 0.49
N GLY A 55 -10.29 -5.85 1.62
CA GLY A 55 -11.50 -5.26 2.16
C GLY A 55 -11.87 -3.95 1.49
N LYS A 56 -13.10 -3.52 1.78
CA LYS A 56 -13.68 -2.31 1.21
C LYS A 56 -12.98 -1.08 1.79
N ILE A 57 -12.36 -0.30 0.91
CA ILE A 57 -11.87 1.04 1.24
C ILE A 57 -13.07 2.00 1.31
N PRO A 58 -13.15 2.86 2.35
CA PRO A 58 -14.19 3.88 2.42
C PRO A 58 -14.21 4.78 1.18
N ALA A 59 -15.40 5.07 0.65
CA ALA A 59 -15.55 5.83 -0.59
C ALA A 59 -14.92 7.23 -0.53
N TYR A 60 -14.94 7.88 0.64
CA TYR A 60 -14.30 9.20 0.81
C TYR A 60 -12.78 9.15 0.64
N ILE A 61 -12.13 8.04 1.01
CA ILE A 61 -10.70 7.82 0.80
C ILE A 61 -10.43 7.65 -0.69
N THR A 62 -11.27 6.89 -1.40
CA THR A 62 -11.16 6.73 -2.85
C THR A 62 -11.39 8.03 -3.58
N LYS A 63 -12.42 8.81 -3.21
CA LYS A 63 -12.66 10.13 -3.77
C LYS A 63 -11.46 11.05 -3.55
N LYS A 64 -10.94 11.14 -2.31
CA LYS A 64 -9.77 11.97 -1.99
C LYS A 64 -8.55 11.56 -2.81
N VAL A 65 -8.26 10.26 -2.90
CA VAL A 65 -7.17 9.75 -3.73
C VAL A 65 -7.36 10.16 -5.19
N LEU A 66 -8.55 9.98 -5.77
CA LEU A 66 -8.80 10.32 -7.17
C LEU A 66 -8.69 11.83 -7.44
N THR A 67 -9.21 12.67 -6.53
CA THR A 67 -9.16 14.13 -6.66
C THR A 67 -7.75 14.68 -6.49
N ASP A 68 -7.01 14.18 -5.50
CA ASP A 68 -5.73 14.76 -5.11
C ASP A 68 -4.54 14.05 -5.79
N TYR A 69 -4.75 13.08 -6.68
CA TYR A 69 -3.68 12.38 -7.38
C TYR A 69 -3.03 13.27 -8.46
N VAL A 70 -2.15 14.16 -8.01
CA VAL A 70 -1.27 14.97 -8.86
C VAL A 70 0.17 14.49 -8.65
N GLY A 71 0.85 14.07 -9.73
CA GLY A 71 2.30 13.83 -9.71
C GLY A 71 2.81 12.68 -8.83
N GLY A 72 1.98 11.69 -8.50
CA GLY A 72 2.37 10.57 -7.63
C GLY A 72 2.33 10.89 -6.14
N MET A 73 1.47 11.84 -5.75
CA MET A 73 1.24 12.20 -4.35
C MET A 73 0.87 10.98 -3.50
N ARG A 74 1.54 10.89 -2.36
CA ARG A 74 1.51 9.76 -1.44
C ARG A 74 0.49 10.03 -0.34
N PHE A 75 -0.62 9.32 -0.32
CA PHE A 75 -1.57 9.41 0.78
C PHE A 75 -1.18 8.50 1.93
N ASN A 76 -0.91 9.09 3.08
CA ASN A 76 -0.79 8.38 4.33
C ASN A 76 -2.14 8.46 5.07
N PHE A 77 -2.75 7.31 5.35
CA PHE A 77 -4.01 7.20 6.11
C PHE A 77 -3.81 6.51 7.47
N ASN A 78 -2.63 6.62 8.07
CA ASN A 78 -2.27 5.97 9.33
C ASN A 78 -3.16 6.42 10.52
N SER A 79 -3.84 7.57 10.43
CA SER A 79 -4.77 8.07 11.45
C SER A 79 -6.24 7.71 11.19
N GLN A 80 -6.56 7.12 10.03
CA GLN A 80 -7.94 6.81 9.67
C GLN A 80 -8.40 5.53 10.38
N LYS A 81 -9.28 5.67 11.38
CA LYS A 81 -9.81 4.55 12.19
C LYS A 81 -10.31 3.37 11.36
N SER A 82 -10.99 3.66 10.25
CA SER A 82 -11.50 2.66 9.30
C SER A 82 -10.39 1.85 8.63
N ILE A 83 -9.29 2.51 8.23
CA ILE A 83 -8.12 1.87 7.62
C ILE A 83 -7.33 1.07 8.66
N ILE A 84 -7.13 1.62 9.87
CA ILE A 84 -6.46 0.92 10.98
C ILE A 84 -7.24 -0.35 11.34
N ALA A 85 -8.56 -0.25 11.50
CA ALA A 85 -9.41 -1.41 11.81
C ALA A 85 -9.37 -2.47 10.71
N LEU A 86 -9.31 -2.05 9.44
CA LEU A 86 -9.18 -2.98 8.31
C LEU A 86 -7.79 -3.64 8.29
N HIS A 87 -6.74 -2.86 8.50
CA HIS A 87 -5.37 -3.37 8.55
C HIS A 87 -5.22 -4.41 9.66
N LYS A 88 -5.71 -4.16 10.88
CA LYS A 88 -5.65 -5.14 11.98
C LYS A 88 -6.29 -6.48 11.62
N LYS A 89 -7.34 -6.48 10.78
CA LYS A 89 -7.98 -7.71 10.28
C LYS A 89 -7.13 -8.42 9.23
N GLU A 90 -6.53 -7.68 8.30
CA GLU A 90 -5.81 -8.25 7.16
C GLU A 90 -4.31 -8.48 7.40
N CYS A 91 -3.73 -7.79 8.36
CA CYS A 91 -2.31 -7.73 8.65
C CYS A 91 -1.98 -8.09 10.09
N LYS A 92 -2.37 -9.30 10.48
CA LYS A 92 -2.03 -9.91 11.76
C LYS A 92 -0.52 -9.89 12.01
N ASN A 93 -0.11 -9.55 13.23
CA ASN A 93 1.27 -9.48 13.68
C ASN A 93 2.15 -8.55 12.82
N CYS A 94 1.61 -7.38 12.49
CA CYS A 94 2.36 -6.33 11.80
C CYS A 94 3.42 -5.74 12.74
N PRO A 95 4.72 -5.80 12.39
CA PRO A 95 5.79 -5.19 13.20
C PRO A 95 5.96 -3.69 12.93
N TRP A 96 5.15 -3.13 12.02
CA TRP A 96 5.16 -1.72 11.60
C TRP A 96 3.84 -1.01 11.95
N ASP A 97 3.05 -1.64 12.81
CA ASP A 97 1.91 -0.99 13.48
C ASP A 97 2.40 -0.19 14.70
#